data_AF-A0A7G8EJH2-F1
#
_entry.id   AF-A0A7G8EJH2-F1
#
_cell.length_a   1.000
_cell.length_b   1.000
_cell.length_c   1.000
_cell.angle_alpha   90.00
_cell.angle_beta   90.00
_cell.angle_gamma   90.00
#
_symmetry.space_group_name_H-M   'P 1'
#
loop_
_entity.id
_entity.type
_entity.pdbx_description
1 polymer ?
#
loop_
_entity_poly.entity_id
_entity_poly.type
_entity_poly.pdbx_seq_one_letter_code
_entity_poly.pdbx_strand_id
1 'polypeptide(L)'
;MILCGGTGTRLWPLSRASYPKQYWALGGSGEETLLQQTHQRLAGLPGLAPPLLICNEDHRFIVAEQMRQIEVEPGGILLEPIGRNTAPAVAVAALHATARGDDPLLLVLAADHVVRDTAAFSRTVEAGLGAAMAGQLVTFGIVPTAPETGYGYIEAAEPLPTAGAADPQPVPIARFVEKPDAATAERFLASGRFTWNSGMFLFRASAVLAELERLAPEVVSACRAALEHDSADLDFLRLEREAFAGCPGVAIDVAVMEKTELGCVLPLQAGWSDVGSWSALWETADQDGAGNVLRGRVISEASRNCYLRSEHRLVVGLGVEDLVVVETDDVVLVAHRDKAQDVKTVVGLLERAGAPESRAHRKIYRPWGSYDGVVEGERWQVKKIMVNPGASLSLQMHHHRAEHWVVVKGTAVVEKDGQQELVGENQSTYIPLGSRHRLSNPGKIPVELIEVQSGAYLGEDDIVRFEDRYGRSDAVLKGA
;
A
#
# COMPACT_ATOMS: atom_id res chain seq x y z
N MET A 1 1.41 1.75 14.15
CA MET A 1 2.02 2.18 12.87
C MET A 1 1.67 1.16 11.80
N ILE A 2 1.41 1.60 10.58
CA ILE A 2 1.07 0.74 9.44
C ILE A 2 2.13 0.97 8.35
N LEU A 3 2.80 -0.12 7.95
CA LEU A 3 3.77 -0.16 6.87
C LEU A 3 3.02 -0.34 5.55
N CYS A 4 2.92 0.73 4.79
CA CYS A 4 2.28 0.77 3.46
C CYS A 4 3.32 0.58 2.34
N GLY A 5 4.30 -0.28 2.58
CA GLY A 5 5.35 -0.64 1.63
C GLY A 5 4.94 -1.80 0.70
N GLY A 6 5.82 -2.13 -0.25
CA GLY A 6 5.62 -3.23 -1.19
C GLY A 6 4.88 -2.82 -2.46
N THR A 7 5.28 -3.39 -3.61
CA THR A 7 4.72 -3.10 -4.94
C THR A 7 3.73 -4.17 -5.43
N GLY A 8 3.68 -5.33 -4.78
CA GLY A 8 2.70 -6.39 -5.07
C GLY A 8 2.81 -7.01 -6.48
N THR A 9 4.00 -7.07 -7.10
CA THR A 9 4.18 -7.47 -8.51
C THR A 9 3.62 -8.85 -8.89
N ARG A 10 3.45 -9.76 -7.92
CA ARG A 10 2.83 -11.08 -8.13
C ARG A 10 1.32 -11.03 -8.37
N LEU A 11 0.68 -9.88 -8.12
CA LEU A 11 -0.72 -9.60 -8.40
C LEU A 11 -0.89 -8.66 -9.59
N TRP A 12 0.12 -8.56 -10.46
CA TRP A 12 -0.08 -8.00 -11.79
C TRP A 12 -1.15 -8.83 -12.53
N PRO A 13 -2.04 -8.23 -13.33
CA PRO A 13 -2.03 -6.85 -13.83
C PRO A 13 -2.69 -5.81 -12.92
N LEU A 14 -3.30 -6.26 -11.82
CA LEU A 14 -4.01 -5.39 -10.89
C LEU A 14 -3.05 -4.50 -10.10
N SER A 15 -2.08 -5.11 -9.42
CA SER A 15 -1.05 -4.38 -8.67
C SER A 15 0.07 -3.92 -9.59
N ARG A 16 0.41 -2.63 -9.50
CA ARG A 16 1.50 -2.00 -10.25
C ARG A 16 2.35 -1.14 -9.33
N ALA A 17 3.54 -0.73 -9.78
CA ALA A 17 4.43 0.09 -8.96
C ALA A 17 3.77 1.40 -8.48
N SER A 18 2.96 2.03 -9.34
CA SER A 18 2.23 3.27 -8.99
C SER A 18 0.94 3.03 -8.19
N TYR A 19 0.42 1.80 -8.17
CA TYR A 19 -0.80 1.43 -7.45
C TYR A 19 -0.66 0.01 -6.85
N PRO A 20 0.08 -0.12 -5.73
CA PRO A 20 0.33 -1.39 -5.06
C PRO A 20 -0.90 -2.13 -4.50
N LYS A 21 -0.69 -3.42 -4.17
CA LYS A 21 -1.73 -4.34 -3.68
C LYS A 21 -2.51 -3.84 -2.46
N GLN A 22 -1.88 -3.10 -1.54
CA GLN A 22 -2.52 -2.63 -0.32
C GLN A 22 -3.71 -1.68 -0.57
N TYR A 23 -3.77 -1.07 -1.76
CA TYR A 23 -4.83 -0.14 -2.16
C TYR A 23 -5.93 -0.80 -2.99
N TRP A 24 -5.97 -2.13 -3.02
CA TRP A 24 -6.99 -2.91 -3.71
C TRP A 24 -7.87 -3.69 -2.73
N ALA A 25 -9.15 -3.81 -3.08
CA ALA A 25 -10.10 -4.68 -2.42
C ALA A 25 -9.80 -6.15 -2.76
N LEU A 26 -9.00 -6.77 -1.91
CA LEU A 26 -8.48 -8.13 -2.08
C LEU A 26 -8.88 -9.08 -0.95
N GLY A 27 -9.23 -8.55 0.23
CA GLY A 27 -9.43 -9.35 1.44
C GLY A 27 -10.80 -10.01 1.62
N GLY A 28 -11.67 -9.99 0.61
CA GLY A 28 -13.02 -10.55 0.73
C GLY A 28 -13.95 -10.20 -0.42
N SER A 29 -15.25 -10.17 -0.15
CA SER A 29 -16.31 -9.72 -1.07
C SER A 29 -16.65 -8.24 -0.92
N GLY A 30 -16.09 -7.55 0.07
CA GLY A 30 -16.27 -6.12 0.29
C GLY A 30 -15.46 -5.26 -0.68
N GLU A 31 -15.73 -3.96 -0.66
CA GLU A 31 -15.03 -2.94 -1.47
C GLU A 31 -13.84 -2.32 -0.74
N GLU A 32 -13.63 -2.67 0.53
CA GLU A 32 -12.56 -2.12 1.36
C GLU A 32 -11.19 -2.67 0.94
N THR A 33 -10.21 -1.77 0.84
CA THR A 33 -8.84 -2.13 0.50
C THR A 33 -8.12 -2.83 1.66
N LEU A 34 -7.01 -3.51 1.38
CA LEU A 34 -6.22 -4.16 2.44
C LEU A 34 -5.74 -3.15 3.51
N LEU A 35 -5.36 -1.93 3.10
CA LEU A 35 -4.99 -0.87 4.03
C LEU A 35 -6.18 -0.47 4.92
N GLN A 36 -7.36 -0.28 4.34
CA GLN A 36 -8.58 0.06 5.08
C GLN A 36 -8.95 -1.05 6.06
N GLN A 37 -8.94 -2.31 5.62
CA GLN A 37 -9.18 -3.48 6.47
C GLN A 37 -8.12 -3.61 7.59
N THR A 38 -6.88 -3.20 7.34
CA THR A 38 -5.80 -3.19 8.34
C THR A 38 -6.07 -2.16 9.43
N HIS A 39 -6.65 -1.02 9.09
CA HIS A 39 -7.07 -0.04 10.10
C HIS A 39 -8.34 -0.50 10.83
N GLN A 40 -9.38 -0.91 10.09
CA GLN A 40 -10.68 -1.27 10.65
C GLN A 40 -10.61 -2.46 11.62
N ARG A 41 -9.71 -3.45 11.41
CA ARG A 41 -9.53 -4.57 12.35
C ARG A 41 -9.02 -4.14 13.73
N LEU A 42 -8.51 -2.92 13.86
CA LEU A 42 -8.07 -2.35 15.14
C LEU A 42 -9.23 -1.75 15.93
N ALA A 43 -10.42 -1.65 15.35
CA ALA A 43 -11.60 -1.18 16.04
C ALA A 43 -11.85 -2.02 17.30
N GLY A 44 -12.02 -1.34 18.44
CA GLY A 44 -12.24 -1.97 19.74
C GLY A 44 -10.98 -2.22 20.57
N LEU A 45 -9.78 -2.08 20.01
CA LEU A 45 -8.55 -2.09 20.81
C LEU A 45 -8.44 -0.78 21.62
N PRO A 46 -8.35 -0.84 22.97
CA PRO A 46 -8.28 0.35 23.79
C PRO A 46 -6.91 1.04 23.68
N GLY A 47 -6.89 2.37 23.86
CA GLY A 47 -5.64 3.13 23.97
C GLY A 47 -4.88 3.36 22.65
N LEU A 48 -5.52 3.13 21.50
CA LEU A 48 -4.92 3.44 20.21
C LEU A 48 -4.92 4.95 19.93
N ALA A 49 -3.74 5.47 19.60
CA ALA A 49 -3.58 6.77 18.98
C ALA A 49 -3.92 6.71 17.48
N PRO A 50 -4.17 7.86 16.82
CA PRO A 50 -4.27 7.93 15.36
C PRO A 50 -3.09 7.23 14.67
N PRO A 51 -3.31 6.55 13.53
CA PRO A 51 -2.29 5.71 12.92
C PRO A 51 -1.16 6.54 12.33
N LEU A 52 0.08 6.13 12.59
CA LEU A 52 1.25 6.55 11.79
C LEU A 52 1.34 5.65 10.56
N LEU A 53 1.37 6.24 9.38
CA LEU A 53 1.47 5.55 8.09
C LEU A 53 2.86 5.77 7.51
N ILE A 54 3.54 4.71 7.10
CA ILE A 54 4.86 4.80 6.46
C ILE A 54 4.71 4.30 5.03
N CYS A 55 5.03 5.14 4.04
CA CYS A 55 4.89 4.77 2.64
C CYS A 55 5.95 5.44 1.78
N ASN A 56 6.10 4.97 0.54
CA ASN A 56 6.96 5.66 -0.41
C ASN A 56 6.36 7.02 -0.82
N GLU A 57 7.22 7.99 -1.08
CA GLU A 57 6.84 9.33 -1.54
C GLU A 57 5.88 9.33 -2.75
N ASP A 58 6.03 8.37 -3.66
CA ASP A 58 5.16 8.21 -4.84
C ASP A 58 3.72 7.82 -4.47
N HIS A 59 3.49 7.25 -3.29
CA HIS A 59 2.18 6.78 -2.82
C HIS A 59 1.50 7.74 -1.84
N ARG A 60 2.11 8.89 -1.52
CA ARG A 60 1.61 9.82 -0.51
C ARG A 60 0.14 10.21 -0.65
N PHE A 61 -0.31 10.49 -1.88
CA PHE A 61 -1.68 10.95 -2.11
C PHE A 61 -2.70 9.82 -2.01
N ILE A 62 -2.34 8.62 -2.47
CA ILE A 62 -3.23 7.47 -2.38
C ILE A 62 -3.39 7.01 -0.94
N VAL A 63 -2.30 6.95 -0.16
CA VAL A 63 -2.38 6.60 1.27
C VAL A 63 -3.30 7.56 2.03
N ALA A 64 -3.12 8.87 1.83
CA ALA A 64 -3.99 9.87 2.45
C ALA A 64 -5.45 9.74 2.00
N GLU A 65 -5.68 9.48 0.70
CA GLU A 65 -7.03 9.27 0.16
C GLU A 65 -7.72 8.04 0.75
N GLN A 66 -6.99 6.95 0.95
CA GLN A 66 -7.53 5.71 1.52
C GLN A 66 -8.06 5.91 2.95
N MET A 67 -7.38 6.76 3.74
CA MET A 67 -7.81 7.10 5.09
C MET A 67 -8.99 8.07 5.09
N ARG A 68 -8.99 9.07 4.20
CA ARG A 68 -10.14 9.97 4.01
C ARG A 68 -11.42 9.23 3.65
N GLN A 69 -11.32 8.21 2.79
CA GLN A 69 -12.48 7.39 2.38
C GLN A 69 -13.16 6.65 3.53
N ILE A 70 -12.43 6.37 4.61
CA ILE A 70 -12.95 5.74 5.82
C ILE A 70 -13.06 6.73 7.00
N GLU A 71 -12.97 8.03 6.72
CA GLU A 71 -13.09 9.13 7.70
C GLU A 71 -12.08 9.05 8.85
N VAL A 72 -10.86 8.59 8.55
CA VAL A 72 -9.76 8.47 9.52
C VAL A 72 -8.71 9.54 9.26
N GLU A 73 -8.40 10.32 10.30
CA GLU A 73 -7.29 11.27 10.28
C GLU A 73 -6.02 10.58 10.80
N PRO A 74 -4.95 10.45 10.00
CA PRO A 74 -3.69 9.87 10.45
C PRO A 74 -3.00 10.74 11.51
N GLY A 75 -2.24 10.12 12.40
CA GLY A 75 -1.34 10.84 13.32
C GLY A 75 -0.11 11.42 12.61
N GLY A 76 0.16 10.94 11.39
CA GLY A 76 1.23 11.39 10.51
C GLY A 76 1.42 10.42 9.35
N ILE A 77 1.80 10.94 8.19
CA ILE A 77 2.18 10.15 7.01
C ILE A 77 3.66 10.40 6.72
N LEU A 78 4.50 9.42 7.04
CA LEU A 78 5.95 9.48 6.89
C LEU A 78 6.33 8.92 5.52
N LEU A 79 7.00 9.75 4.72
CA LEU A 79 7.33 9.47 3.34
C LEU A 79 8.79 9.04 3.20
N GLU A 80 8.98 7.80 2.76
CA GLU A 80 10.28 7.26 2.37
C GLU A 80 10.62 7.72 0.94
N PRO A 81 11.71 8.48 0.74
CA PRO A 81 12.14 8.92 -0.59
C PRO A 81 12.68 7.75 -1.44
N ILE A 82 13.12 6.67 -0.79
CA ILE A 82 13.68 5.44 -1.38
C ILE A 82 13.30 4.27 -0.47
N GLY A 83 12.83 3.14 -1.02
CA GLY A 83 12.52 1.96 -0.20
C GLY A 83 13.76 1.34 0.46
N ARG A 84 13.77 1.21 1.79
CA ARG A 84 14.88 0.61 2.56
C ARG A 84 14.46 -0.56 3.46
N ASN A 85 13.33 -1.21 3.15
CA ASN A 85 12.79 -2.35 3.90
C ASN A 85 12.33 -1.94 5.32
N THR A 86 12.01 -2.89 6.19
CA THR A 86 11.20 -2.61 7.39
C THR A 86 11.97 -2.04 8.58
N ALA A 87 13.28 -2.30 8.75
CA ALA A 87 14.01 -1.77 9.91
C ALA A 87 14.12 -0.24 9.90
N PRO A 88 14.47 0.42 8.77
CA PRO A 88 14.48 1.87 8.70
C PRO A 88 13.10 2.50 8.92
N ALA A 89 12.04 1.88 8.39
CA ALA A 89 10.67 2.35 8.60
C ALA A 89 10.26 2.30 10.09
N VAL A 90 10.62 1.21 10.79
CA VAL A 90 10.42 1.08 12.24
C VAL A 90 11.25 2.09 13.02
N ALA A 91 12.53 2.28 12.65
CA ALA A 91 13.42 3.25 13.30
C ALA A 91 12.88 4.68 13.18
N VAL A 92 12.46 5.09 11.98
CA VAL A 92 11.84 6.40 11.73
C VAL A 92 10.58 6.59 12.56
N ALA A 93 9.68 5.60 12.59
CA ALA A 93 8.46 5.68 13.38
C ALA A 93 8.74 5.78 14.88
N ALA A 94 9.72 5.03 15.39
CA ALA A 94 10.09 5.06 16.80
C ALA A 94 10.79 6.38 17.20
N LEU A 95 11.67 6.92 16.35
CA LEU A 95 12.30 8.22 16.56
C LEU A 95 11.25 9.34 16.55
N HIS A 96 10.30 9.30 15.60
CA HIS A 96 9.21 10.26 15.52
C HIS A 96 8.30 10.19 16.76
N ALA A 97 7.92 8.98 17.17
CA ALA A 97 7.03 8.76 18.32
C ALA A 97 7.66 9.18 19.66
N THR A 98 9.00 9.20 19.76
CA THR A 98 9.74 9.57 20.97
C THR A 98 10.24 11.02 20.97
N ALA A 99 10.08 11.75 19.86
CA ALA A 99 10.63 13.10 19.67
C ALA A 99 10.16 14.13 20.70
N ARG A 100 8.97 13.94 21.29
CA ARG A 100 8.37 14.84 22.30
C ARG A 100 8.64 14.40 23.75
N GLY A 101 9.48 13.40 23.96
CA GLY A 101 9.77 12.82 25.28
C GLY A 101 8.76 11.75 25.72
N ASP A 102 7.82 11.39 24.85
CA ASP A 102 6.93 10.24 25.03
C ASP A 102 7.68 8.92 24.77
N ASP A 103 7.14 7.81 25.27
CA ASP A 103 7.67 6.46 25.01
C ASP A 103 6.53 5.45 24.83
N PRO A 104 5.77 5.54 23.72
CA PRO A 104 4.60 4.71 23.49
C PRO A 104 4.98 3.28 23.08
N LEU A 105 4.00 2.37 23.17
CA LEU A 105 4.08 1.11 22.45
C LEU A 105 3.80 1.33 20.96
N LEU A 106 4.55 0.64 20.12
CA LEU A 106 4.38 0.61 18.67
C LEU A 106 3.86 -0.78 18.27
N LEU A 107 2.58 -0.83 17.89
CA LEU A 107 2.04 -1.96 17.14
C LEU A 107 2.38 -1.76 15.66
N VAL A 108 3.23 -2.63 15.11
CA VAL A 108 3.72 -2.62 13.73
C VAL A 108 2.92 -3.60 12.90
N LEU A 109 2.25 -3.10 11.85
CA LEU A 109 1.37 -3.88 10.98
C LEU A 109 1.74 -3.66 9.52
N ALA A 110 1.69 -4.71 8.70
CA ALA A 110 1.77 -4.57 7.25
C ALA A 110 0.38 -4.24 6.68
N ALA A 111 0.31 -3.31 5.73
CA ALA A 111 -0.94 -2.84 5.12
C ALA A 111 -1.59 -3.85 4.16
N ASP A 112 -0.90 -4.94 3.86
CA ASP A 112 -1.17 -5.83 2.73
C ASP A 112 -1.48 -7.27 3.15
N HIS A 113 -1.87 -7.47 4.41
CA HIS A 113 -2.28 -8.76 4.98
C HIS A 113 -3.79 -8.83 5.20
N VAL A 114 -4.36 -10.02 5.04
CA VAL A 114 -5.73 -10.34 5.42
C VAL A 114 -5.73 -10.99 6.80
N VAL A 115 -6.68 -10.60 7.65
CA VAL A 115 -6.97 -11.23 8.95
C VAL A 115 -8.49 -11.30 9.07
N ARG A 116 -9.02 -12.52 9.19
CA ARG A 116 -10.48 -12.78 9.17
C ARG A 116 -11.12 -12.70 10.54
N ASP A 117 -10.44 -13.24 11.56
CA ASP A 117 -10.93 -13.20 12.93
C ASP A 117 -10.30 -12.02 13.67
N THR A 118 -10.95 -10.85 13.54
CA THR A 118 -10.51 -9.61 14.18
C THR A 118 -10.53 -9.72 15.71
N ALA A 119 -11.44 -10.52 16.28
CA ALA A 119 -11.53 -10.71 17.72
C ALA A 119 -10.35 -11.54 18.25
N ALA A 120 -9.95 -12.61 17.54
CA ALA A 120 -8.74 -13.37 17.87
C ALA A 120 -7.48 -12.53 17.72
N PHE A 121 -7.41 -11.68 16.69
CA PHE A 121 -6.32 -10.73 16.52
C PHE A 121 -6.22 -9.77 17.71
N SER A 122 -7.31 -9.10 18.08
CA SER A 122 -7.31 -8.13 19.20
C SER A 122 -6.92 -8.78 20.53
N ARG A 123 -7.48 -9.96 20.85
CA ARG A 123 -7.08 -10.72 22.06
C ARG A 123 -5.58 -11.04 22.08
N THR A 124 -5.01 -11.41 20.93
CA THR A 124 -3.58 -11.73 20.83
C THR A 124 -2.72 -10.48 21.00
N VAL A 125 -3.12 -9.34 20.43
CA VAL A 125 -2.43 -8.06 20.64
C VAL A 125 -2.46 -7.67 22.12
N GLU A 126 -3.62 -7.77 22.77
CA GLU A 126 -3.79 -7.46 24.19
C GLU A 126 -2.91 -8.34 25.10
N ALA A 127 -2.79 -9.64 24.78
CA ALA A 127 -1.90 -10.55 25.49
C ALA A 127 -0.41 -10.17 25.41
N GLY A 128 0.00 -9.47 24.34
CA GLY A 128 1.36 -8.97 24.17
C GLY A 128 1.69 -7.69 24.93
N LEU A 129 0.68 -6.96 25.41
CA LEU A 129 0.88 -5.65 26.04
C LEU A 129 1.78 -5.73 27.27
N GLY A 130 1.58 -6.72 28.14
CA GLY A 130 2.38 -6.88 29.36
C GLY A 130 3.87 -7.09 29.07
N ALA A 131 4.20 -7.98 28.14
CA ALA A 131 5.57 -8.26 27.70
C ALA A 131 6.21 -7.02 27.05
N ALA A 132 5.49 -6.35 26.14
CA ALA A 132 5.99 -5.15 25.47
C ALA A 132 6.22 -3.99 26.45
N MET A 133 5.33 -3.80 27.42
CA MET A 133 5.49 -2.81 28.49
C MET A 133 6.72 -3.09 29.36
N ALA A 134 7.04 -4.37 29.56
CA ALA A 134 8.24 -4.82 30.27
C ALA A 134 9.54 -4.75 29.44
N GLY A 135 9.46 -4.27 28.19
CA GLY A 135 10.61 -4.05 27.31
C GLY A 135 10.96 -5.23 26.39
N GLN A 136 10.12 -6.27 26.33
CA GLN A 136 10.29 -7.36 25.35
C GLN A 136 9.86 -6.92 23.95
N LEU A 137 10.42 -7.58 22.92
CA LEU A 137 10.04 -7.38 21.51
C LEU A 137 9.11 -8.50 21.10
N VAL A 138 7.81 -8.21 21.09
CA VAL A 138 6.78 -9.19 20.78
C VAL A 138 6.63 -9.29 19.26
N THR A 139 6.60 -10.52 18.73
CA THR A 139 6.16 -10.81 17.36
C THR A 139 4.96 -11.75 17.37
N PHE A 140 4.13 -11.68 16.34
CA PHE A 140 2.93 -12.50 16.21
C PHE A 140 3.22 -13.63 15.21
N GLY A 141 3.33 -14.85 15.70
CA GLY A 141 3.62 -16.02 14.87
C GLY A 141 2.34 -16.71 14.40
N ILE A 142 2.13 -16.85 13.10
CA ILE A 142 0.94 -17.54 12.58
C ILE A 142 1.06 -19.04 12.83
N VAL A 143 0.03 -19.64 13.40
CA VAL A 143 -0.02 -21.10 13.59
C VAL A 143 -0.02 -21.78 12.22
N PRO A 144 1.02 -22.57 11.87
CA PRO A 144 1.12 -23.18 10.56
C PRO A 144 0.01 -24.21 10.35
N THR A 145 -0.63 -24.16 9.18
CA THR A 145 -1.65 -25.15 8.77
C THR A 145 -1.13 -26.13 7.71
N ALA A 146 0.05 -25.86 7.16
CA ALA A 146 0.71 -26.64 6.13
C ALA A 146 2.24 -26.47 6.22
N PRO A 147 3.04 -27.37 5.62
CA PRO A 147 4.50 -27.22 5.55
C PRO A 147 4.91 -26.23 4.44
N GLU A 148 4.60 -24.94 4.61
CA GLU A 148 4.92 -23.91 3.62
C GLU A 148 6.44 -23.66 3.53
N THR A 149 6.97 -23.50 2.32
CA THR A 149 8.41 -23.28 2.07
C THR A 149 8.71 -21.81 1.70
N GLY A 150 7.68 -21.05 1.33
CA GLY A 150 7.77 -19.63 0.97
C GLY A 150 7.85 -18.67 2.16
N TYR A 151 7.57 -19.12 3.38
CA TYR A 151 7.55 -18.28 4.59
C TYR A 151 8.81 -18.46 5.45
N GLY A 152 9.12 -17.40 6.21
CA GLY A 152 10.02 -17.49 7.36
C GLY A 152 9.30 -18.14 8.54
N TYR A 153 10.05 -18.86 9.36
CA TYR A 153 9.56 -19.56 10.55
C TYR A 153 10.23 -19.02 11.82
N ILE A 154 9.50 -19.06 12.93
CA ILE A 154 9.95 -18.68 14.27
C ILE A 154 9.85 -19.91 15.16
N GLU A 155 10.97 -20.36 15.73
CA GLU A 155 11.00 -21.41 16.75
C GLU A 155 10.85 -20.78 18.14
N ALA A 156 9.83 -21.20 18.89
CA ALA A 156 9.69 -20.86 20.30
C ALA A 156 10.62 -21.73 21.16
N ALA A 157 11.15 -21.16 22.24
CA ALA A 157 12.02 -21.85 23.20
C ALA A 157 11.30 -23.00 23.92
N GLU A 158 9.98 -22.87 24.08
CA GLU A 158 9.11 -23.86 24.69
C GLU A 158 7.94 -24.19 23.75
N PRO A 159 7.29 -25.36 23.90
CA PRO A 159 6.07 -25.67 23.15
C PRO A 159 5.02 -24.57 23.29
N LEU A 160 4.48 -24.14 22.15
CA LEU A 160 3.46 -23.10 22.13
C LEU A 160 2.16 -23.66 22.74
N PRO A 161 1.41 -22.83 23.49
CA PRO A 161 0.07 -23.21 23.93
C PRO A 161 -0.78 -23.67 22.74
N THR A 162 -1.58 -24.71 22.92
CA THR A 162 -2.44 -25.23 21.86
C THR A 162 -3.35 -24.14 21.30
N ALA A 163 -3.47 -24.14 19.97
CA ALA A 163 -4.47 -23.41 19.20
C ALA A 163 -5.83 -23.39 19.91
N GLY A 164 -6.33 -22.20 20.27
CA GLY A 164 -7.62 -22.02 20.96
C GLY A 164 -7.56 -21.91 22.48
N ALA A 165 -6.37 -21.85 23.09
CA ALA A 165 -6.23 -21.45 24.50
C ALA A 165 -6.85 -20.07 24.72
N ALA A 166 -7.60 -19.91 25.83
CA ALA A 166 -8.37 -18.70 26.12
C ALA A 166 -7.47 -17.46 26.26
N ASP A 167 -6.23 -17.64 26.73
CA ASP A 167 -5.23 -16.58 26.91
C ASP A 167 -3.90 -17.00 26.27
N PRO A 168 -3.54 -16.51 25.07
CA PRO A 168 -2.22 -16.74 24.51
C PRO A 168 -1.16 -16.07 25.40
N GLN A 169 -0.01 -16.70 25.56
CA GLN A 169 1.10 -16.17 26.37
C GLN A 169 2.36 -16.04 25.52
N PRO A 170 3.13 -14.95 25.67
CA PRO A 170 4.35 -14.75 24.91
C PRO A 170 5.41 -15.75 25.37
N VAL A 171 6.03 -16.46 24.42
CA VAL A 171 7.10 -17.42 24.67
C VAL A 171 8.42 -16.89 24.10
N PRO A 172 9.57 -16.99 24.81
CA PRO A 172 10.85 -16.55 24.25
C PRO A 172 11.16 -17.20 22.89
N ILE A 173 11.76 -16.45 21.99
CA ILE A 173 12.17 -16.95 20.68
C ILE A 173 13.50 -17.70 20.83
N ALA A 174 13.58 -18.93 20.31
CA ALA A 174 14.82 -19.68 20.23
C ALA A 174 15.64 -19.29 19.00
N ARG A 175 14.99 -19.17 17.84
CA ARG A 175 15.61 -18.73 16.58
C ARG A 175 14.57 -18.45 15.49
N PHE A 176 15.04 -17.83 14.42
CA PHE A 176 14.34 -17.73 13.14
C PHE A 176 14.94 -18.70 12.13
N VAL A 177 14.12 -19.13 11.16
CA VAL A 177 14.53 -19.97 10.03
C VAL A 177 13.87 -19.44 8.76
N GLU A 178 14.65 -18.99 7.78
CA GLU A 178 14.13 -18.46 6.53
C GLU A 178 13.92 -19.58 5.50
N LYS A 179 12.69 -19.70 4.96
CA LYS A 179 12.34 -20.53 3.79
C LYS A 179 12.95 -21.95 3.78
N PRO A 180 12.54 -22.81 4.74
CA PRO A 180 13.06 -24.17 4.82
C PRO A 180 12.64 -25.04 3.61
N ASP A 181 13.35 -26.16 3.41
CA ASP A 181 12.89 -27.21 2.49
C ASP A 181 11.62 -27.91 3.01
N ALA A 182 10.89 -28.60 2.12
CA ALA A 182 9.61 -29.23 2.44
C ALA A 182 9.70 -30.24 3.60
N ALA A 183 10.74 -31.09 3.61
CA ALA A 183 10.93 -32.08 4.66
C ALA A 183 11.21 -31.41 6.02
N THR A 184 11.86 -30.25 6.02
CA THR A 184 12.12 -29.45 7.21
C THR A 184 10.86 -28.75 7.69
N ALA A 185 10.06 -28.18 6.79
CA ALA A 185 8.77 -27.58 7.12
C ALA A 185 7.77 -28.60 7.72
N GLU A 186 7.75 -29.85 7.22
CA GLU A 186 6.97 -30.94 7.81
C GLU A 186 7.39 -31.24 9.25
N ARG A 187 8.70 -31.28 9.52
CA ARG A 187 9.21 -31.45 10.90
C ARG A 187 8.85 -30.28 11.80
N PHE A 188 8.84 -29.06 11.28
CA PHE A 188 8.44 -27.87 12.04
C PHE A 188 6.99 -27.96 12.50
N LEU A 189 6.09 -28.29 11.57
CA LEU A 189 4.67 -28.49 11.83
C LEU A 189 4.44 -29.57 12.90
N ALA A 190 5.14 -30.71 12.79
CA ALA A 190 5.01 -31.83 13.72
C ALA A 190 5.49 -31.50 15.15
N SER A 191 6.39 -30.53 15.32
CA SER A 191 6.96 -30.23 16.64
C SER A 191 6.08 -29.35 17.52
N GLY A 192 5.14 -28.60 16.93
CA GLY A 192 4.28 -27.65 17.66
C GLY A 192 5.01 -26.43 18.25
N ARG A 193 6.31 -26.24 17.95
CA ARG A 193 7.12 -25.11 18.44
C ARG A 193 7.30 -23.99 17.42
N PHE A 194 6.89 -24.23 16.18
CA PHE A 194 7.14 -23.30 15.09
C PHE A 194 5.88 -22.55 14.67
N THR A 195 6.07 -21.29 14.33
CA THR A 195 5.07 -20.43 13.70
C THR A 195 5.61 -19.81 12.44
N TRP A 196 4.74 -19.40 11.50
CA TRP A 196 5.16 -18.55 10.39
C TRP A 196 5.35 -17.12 10.89
N ASN A 197 6.39 -16.47 10.39
CA ASN A 197 6.63 -15.06 10.66
C ASN A 197 5.59 -14.21 9.93
N SER A 198 4.76 -13.48 10.69
CA SER A 198 3.74 -12.61 10.12
C SER A 198 4.24 -11.21 9.73
N GLY A 199 5.45 -10.83 10.12
CA GLY A 199 5.96 -9.47 9.98
C GLY A 199 5.22 -8.42 10.85
N MET A 200 4.40 -8.86 11.81
CA MET A 200 3.75 -7.98 12.80
C MET A 200 4.53 -8.00 14.12
N PHE A 201 4.64 -6.83 14.74
CA PHE A 201 5.41 -6.65 15.98
C PHE A 201 4.71 -5.74 16.96
N LEU A 202 5.04 -5.88 18.25
CA LEU A 202 4.61 -4.99 19.32
C LEU A 202 5.78 -4.77 20.28
N PHE A 203 6.21 -3.52 20.44
CA PHE A 203 7.29 -3.18 21.35
C PHE A 203 7.21 -1.73 21.81
N ARG A 204 7.83 -1.43 22.95
CA ARG A 204 8.08 -0.07 23.41
C ARG A 204 9.06 0.64 22.46
N ALA A 205 8.77 1.89 22.09
CA ALA A 205 9.57 2.65 21.13
C ALA A 205 11.04 2.76 21.56
N SER A 206 11.31 3.06 22.84
CA SER A 206 12.67 3.09 23.39
C SER A 206 13.38 1.73 23.35
N ALA A 207 12.66 0.62 23.57
CA ALA A 207 13.24 -0.72 23.58
C ALA A 207 13.73 -1.14 22.19
N VAL A 208 12.93 -0.92 21.14
CA VAL A 208 13.36 -1.23 19.76
C VAL A 208 14.49 -0.30 19.30
N LEU A 209 14.47 0.98 19.70
CA LEU A 209 15.56 1.89 19.38
C LEU A 209 16.86 1.46 20.04
N ALA A 210 16.84 1.05 21.30
CA ALA A 210 18.02 0.55 21.99
C ALA A 210 18.61 -0.69 21.30
N GLU A 211 17.77 -1.65 20.88
CA GLU A 211 18.25 -2.82 20.13
C GLU A 211 18.77 -2.46 18.74
N LEU A 212 18.13 -1.51 18.03
CA LEU A 212 18.65 -1.00 16.76
C LEU A 212 19.98 -0.26 16.93
N GLU A 213 20.14 0.56 17.97
CA GLU A 213 21.41 1.23 18.28
C GLU A 213 22.52 0.22 18.61
N ARG A 214 22.17 -0.92 19.21
CA ARG A 214 23.12 -1.99 19.53
C ARG A 214 23.49 -2.84 18.31
N LEU A 215 22.52 -3.18 17.46
CA LEU A 215 22.66 -4.21 16.42
C LEU A 215 22.81 -3.65 14.99
N ALA A 216 22.31 -2.44 14.75
CA ALA A 216 22.32 -1.75 13.46
C ALA A 216 22.39 -0.21 13.67
N PRO A 217 23.41 0.31 14.40
CA PRO A 217 23.52 1.73 14.74
C PRO A 217 23.47 2.67 13.54
N GLU A 218 23.98 2.22 12.39
CA GLU A 218 23.95 2.96 11.13
C GLU A 218 22.53 3.24 10.63
N VAL A 219 21.56 2.36 10.91
CA VAL A 219 20.14 2.58 10.57
C VAL A 219 19.60 3.74 11.41
N VAL A 220 19.81 3.70 12.73
CA VAL A 220 19.32 4.76 13.63
C VAL A 220 19.96 6.10 13.31
N SER A 221 21.27 6.13 13.08
CA SER A 221 21.99 7.35 12.73
C SER A 221 21.48 7.98 11.44
N ALA A 222 21.27 7.18 10.38
CA ALA A 222 20.77 7.69 9.11
C ALA A 222 19.31 8.16 9.21
N CYS A 223 18.45 7.40 9.89
CA CYS A 223 17.06 7.76 10.12
C CYS A 223 16.92 9.04 10.96
N ARG A 224 17.78 9.23 11.97
CA ARG A 224 17.81 10.45 12.80
C ARG A 224 18.22 11.66 11.96
N ALA A 225 19.29 11.55 11.18
CA ALA A 225 19.75 12.63 10.30
C ALA A 225 18.69 13.04 9.27
N ALA A 226 17.96 12.05 8.72
CA ALA A 226 16.89 12.29 7.75
C ALA A 226 15.64 12.96 8.36
N LEU A 227 15.39 12.76 9.66
CA LEU A 227 14.32 13.42 10.42
C LEU A 227 14.73 14.83 10.89
N GLU A 228 15.99 15.07 11.25
CA GLU A 228 16.45 16.41 11.68
C GLU A 228 16.35 17.46 10.56
N HIS A 229 16.43 17.02 9.31
CA HIS A 229 16.32 17.86 8.11
C HIS A 229 15.02 17.58 7.35
N ASP A 230 14.01 17.04 8.02
CA ASP A 230 12.73 16.79 7.39
C ASP A 230 12.05 18.09 6.96
N SER A 231 11.16 17.95 5.99
CA SER A 231 10.24 19.03 5.62
C SER A 231 8.82 18.56 5.86
N ALA A 232 8.09 19.35 6.64
CA ALA A 232 6.64 19.20 6.77
C ALA A 232 5.96 19.87 5.56
N ASP A 233 5.16 19.12 4.83
CA ASP A 233 4.34 19.61 3.71
C ASP A 233 2.93 19.03 3.86
N LEU A 234 1.95 19.86 4.22
CA LEU A 234 0.59 19.44 4.58
C LEU A 234 0.62 18.39 5.71
N ASP A 235 0.01 17.22 5.48
CA ASP A 235 -0.06 16.09 6.42
C ASP A 235 1.15 15.13 6.28
N PHE A 236 2.15 15.50 5.47
CA PHE A 236 3.28 14.65 5.12
C PHE A 236 4.57 15.07 5.84
N LEU A 237 5.28 14.08 6.36
CA LEU A 237 6.64 14.20 6.85
C LEU A 237 7.59 13.59 5.81
N ARG A 238 8.36 14.42 5.12
CA ARG A 238 9.31 13.95 4.10
C ARG A 238 10.69 13.80 4.71
N LEU A 239 11.19 12.57 4.73
CA LEU A 239 12.56 12.29 5.13
C LEU A 239 13.53 12.90 4.11
N GLU A 240 14.59 13.52 4.61
CA GLU A 240 15.63 14.09 3.74
C GLU A 240 16.30 12.96 2.92
N ARG A 241 16.39 13.18 1.60
CA ARG A 241 16.66 12.12 0.63
C ARG A 241 18.10 11.63 0.70
N GLU A 242 19.06 12.52 0.80
CA GLU A 242 20.48 12.24 0.79
C GLU A 242 20.91 11.49 2.06
N ALA A 243 20.45 11.93 3.23
CA ALA A 243 20.64 11.30 4.53
C ALA A 243 19.99 9.92 4.56
N PHE A 244 18.74 9.79 4.09
CA PHE A 244 18.06 8.49 4.06
C PHE A 244 18.68 7.53 3.02
N ALA A 245 19.25 8.04 1.94
CA ALA A 245 19.97 7.21 0.95
C ALA A 245 21.21 6.52 1.54
N GLY A 246 21.80 7.06 2.61
CA GLY A 246 22.88 6.42 3.37
C GLY A 246 22.42 5.25 4.25
N CYS A 247 21.12 5.10 4.51
CA CYS A 247 20.58 4.07 5.40
C CYS A 247 20.64 2.66 4.75
N PRO A 248 21.12 1.61 5.44
CA PRO A 248 21.07 0.26 4.89
C PRO A 248 19.64 -0.23 4.64
N GLY A 249 19.45 -0.96 3.54
CA GLY A 249 18.19 -1.63 3.26
C GLY A 249 18.12 -2.98 3.96
N VAL A 250 17.45 -3.07 5.12
CA VAL A 250 17.40 -4.30 5.92
C VAL A 250 16.04 -4.48 6.60
N ALA A 251 15.56 -5.73 6.68
CA ALA A 251 14.33 -6.06 7.39
C ALA A 251 14.56 -6.04 8.91
N ILE A 252 13.56 -5.64 9.68
CA ILE A 252 13.62 -5.61 11.16
C ILE A 252 13.90 -7.01 11.74
N ASP A 253 13.41 -8.05 11.06
CA ASP A 253 13.66 -9.45 11.37
C ASP A 253 15.17 -9.72 11.46
N VAL A 254 15.89 -9.40 10.38
CA VAL A 254 17.34 -9.63 10.24
C VAL A 254 18.17 -8.64 11.07
N ALA A 255 17.72 -7.39 11.14
CA ALA A 255 18.44 -6.34 11.86
C ALA A 255 18.41 -6.59 13.37
N VAL A 256 17.26 -7.01 13.91
CA VAL A 256 17.00 -7.08 15.35
C VAL A 256 16.52 -8.46 15.78
N MET A 257 15.39 -8.95 15.25
CA MET A 257 14.67 -10.08 15.85
C MET A 257 15.47 -11.39 15.84
N GLU A 258 16.29 -11.62 14.80
CA GLU A 258 17.18 -12.79 14.71
C GLU A 258 18.33 -12.78 15.71
N LYS A 259 18.66 -11.62 16.30
CA LYS A 259 19.88 -11.37 17.09
C LYS A 259 19.60 -10.89 18.52
N THR A 260 18.35 -10.59 18.84
CA THR A 260 17.95 -10.06 20.14
C THR A 260 17.66 -11.17 21.14
N GLU A 261 18.01 -10.95 22.40
CA GLU A 261 17.62 -11.80 23.52
C GLU A 261 16.27 -11.40 24.14
N LEU A 262 15.70 -10.27 23.69
CA LEU A 262 14.44 -9.71 24.21
C LEU A 262 13.20 -10.20 23.43
N GLY A 263 13.42 -11.00 22.38
CA GLY A 263 12.36 -11.45 21.47
C GLY A 263 11.44 -12.50 22.08
N CYS A 264 10.13 -12.30 21.95
CA CYS A 264 9.13 -13.30 22.28
C CYS A 264 8.06 -13.39 21.19
N VAL A 265 7.48 -14.59 21.04
CA VAL A 265 6.46 -14.90 20.03
C VAL A 265 5.12 -15.21 20.70
N LEU A 266 4.06 -14.64 20.15
CA LEU A 266 2.67 -14.98 20.46
C LEU A 266 2.05 -15.76 19.30
N PRO A 267 1.49 -16.96 19.53
CA PRO A 267 0.80 -17.70 18.49
C PRO A 267 -0.49 -16.98 18.11
N LEU A 268 -0.68 -16.74 16.81
CA LEU A 268 -1.84 -16.08 16.23
C LEU A 268 -2.56 -17.03 15.29
N GLN A 269 -3.84 -17.27 15.58
CA GLN A 269 -4.74 -18.02 14.73
C GLN A 269 -5.97 -17.16 14.43
N ALA A 270 -5.87 -16.35 13.36
CA ALA A 270 -6.90 -15.37 13.00
C ALA A 270 -7.27 -15.39 11.51
N GLY A 271 -7.08 -16.54 10.84
CA GLY A 271 -7.32 -16.66 9.39
C GLY A 271 -6.43 -15.72 8.58
N TRP A 272 -5.15 -15.66 8.92
CA TRP A 272 -4.18 -14.76 8.31
C TRP A 272 -3.77 -15.22 6.90
N SER A 273 -3.51 -14.26 6.01
CA SER A 273 -2.87 -14.48 4.71
C SER A 273 -2.05 -13.26 4.29
N ASP A 274 -0.89 -13.50 3.67
CA ASP A 274 0.00 -12.46 3.13
C ASP A 274 -0.45 -11.90 1.77
N VAL A 275 -1.49 -12.50 1.16
CA VAL A 275 -1.99 -12.13 -0.17
C VAL A 275 -0.84 -12.09 -1.20
N GLY A 276 0.03 -13.10 -1.17
CA GLY A 276 1.26 -13.14 -1.97
C GLY A 276 1.09 -13.50 -3.45
N SER A 277 -0.06 -14.04 -3.85
CA SER A 277 -0.35 -14.47 -5.24
C SER A 277 -1.83 -14.62 -5.52
N TRP A 278 -2.19 -14.76 -6.81
CA TRP A 278 -3.57 -15.08 -7.21
C TRP A 278 -4.08 -16.41 -6.65
N SER A 279 -3.20 -17.41 -6.47
CA SER A 279 -3.58 -18.68 -5.83
C SER A 279 -3.94 -18.49 -4.36
N ALA A 280 -3.17 -17.69 -3.62
CA ALA A 280 -3.48 -17.36 -2.22
C ALA A 280 -4.83 -16.64 -2.10
N LEU A 281 -5.17 -15.78 -3.07
CA LEU A 281 -6.49 -15.14 -3.13
C LEU A 281 -7.61 -16.14 -3.42
N TRP A 282 -7.38 -17.11 -4.31
CA TRP A 282 -8.35 -18.16 -4.61
C TRP A 282 -8.58 -19.08 -3.39
N GLU A 283 -7.51 -19.48 -2.69
CA GLU A 283 -7.56 -20.36 -1.51
C GLU A 283 -8.28 -19.71 -0.34
N THR A 284 -8.15 -18.40 -0.19
CA THR A 284 -8.75 -17.68 0.93
C THR A 284 -10.16 -17.18 0.63
N ALA A 285 -10.49 -16.81 -0.61
CA ALA A 285 -11.79 -16.26 -0.94
C ALA A 285 -12.94 -17.28 -0.82
N ASP A 286 -14.16 -16.77 -0.65
CA ASP A 286 -15.37 -17.60 -0.69
C ASP A 286 -15.58 -18.13 -2.12
N GLN A 287 -15.65 -19.45 -2.25
CA GLN A 287 -15.79 -20.16 -3.51
C GLN A 287 -17.24 -20.58 -3.73
N ASP A 288 -17.68 -20.61 -4.99
CA ASP A 288 -18.97 -21.21 -5.36
C ASP A 288 -18.94 -22.75 -5.26
N GLY A 289 -20.07 -23.40 -5.55
CA GLY A 289 -20.19 -24.87 -5.48
C GLY A 289 -19.30 -25.62 -6.49
N ALA A 290 -18.67 -24.95 -7.44
CA ALA A 290 -17.74 -25.50 -8.41
C ALA A 290 -16.27 -25.09 -8.13
N GLY A 291 -16.00 -24.46 -6.99
CA GLY A 291 -14.66 -24.02 -6.60
C GLY A 291 -14.22 -22.72 -7.30
N ASN A 292 -15.13 -21.95 -7.91
CA ASN A 292 -14.76 -20.69 -8.54
C ASN A 292 -14.83 -19.52 -7.58
N VAL A 293 -13.92 -18.56 -7.75
CA VAL A 293 -13.97 -17.24 -7.14
C VAL A 293 -14.32 -16.24 -8.23
N LEU A 294 -15.48 -15.60 -8.12
CA LEU A 294 -15.98 -14.65 -9.10
C LEU A 294 -15.96 -13.24 -8.48
N ARG A 295 -15.37 -12.28 -9.19
CA ARG A 295 -15.27 -10.88 -8.77
C ARG A 295 -15.56 -9.92 -9.92
N GLY A 296 -16.46 -8.96 -9.67
CA GLY A 296 -16.89 -7.98 -10.67
C GLY A 296 -17.87 -8.57 -11.69
N ARG A 297 -17.81 -8.09 -12.94
CA ARG A 297 -18.73 -8.49 -14.00
C ARG A 297 -18.29 -9.81 -14.63
N VAL A 298 -18.72 -10.93 -14.04
CA VAL A 298 -18.31 -12.27 -14.47
C VAL A 298 -19.53 -13.17 -14.71
N ILE A 299 -19.48 -13.95 -15.80
CA ILE A 299 -20.36 -15.10 -16.03
C ILE A 299 -19.48 -16.35 -16.03
N SER A 300 -19.88 -17.37 -15.27
CA SER A 300 -19.22 -18.66 -15.22
C SER A 300 -20.24 -19.74 -15.56
N GLU A 301 -20.00 -20.48 -16.65
CA GLU A 301 -20.82 -21.60 -17.09
C GLU A 301 -19.93 -22.81 -17.29
N ALA A 302 -20.29 -23.95 -16.67
CA ALA A 302 -19.50 -25.19 -16.72
C ALA A 302 -17.99 -25.01 -16.39
N SER A 303 -17.61 -24.01 -15.60
CA SER A 303 -16.21 -23.76 -15.21
C SER A 303 -15.95 -24.21 -13.78
N ARG A 304 -14.71 -24.64 -13.48
CA ARG A 304 -14.34 -25.18 -12.16
C ARG A 304 -13.01 -24.62 -11.67
N ASN A 305 -12.87 -24.46 -10.36
CA ASN A 305 -11.59 -24.13 -9.73
C ASN A 305 -10.93 -22.84 -10.27
N CYS A 306 -11.70 -21.91 -10.83
CA CYS A 306 -11.16 -20.69 -11.45
C CYS A 306 -11.19 -19.48 -10.52
N TYR A 307 -10.23 -18.57 -10.67
CA TYR A 307 -10.32 -17.20 -10.16
C TYR A 307 -10.62 -16.26 -11.33
N LEU A 308 -11.83 -15.73 -11.41
CA LEU A 308 -12.26 -14.86 -12.50
C LEU A 308 -12.57 -13.46 -11.93
N ARG A 309 -11.80 -12.46 -12.36
CA ARG A 309 -11.92 -11.07 -11.90
C ARG A 309 -12.03 -10.11 -13.07
N SER A 310 -13.02 -9.24 -12.98
CA SER A 310 -13.32 -8.18 -13.94
C SER A 310 -13.35 -6.84 -13.22
N GLU A 311 -12.48 -5.91 -13.63
CA GLU A 311 -12.53 -4.52 -13.17
C GLU A 311 -13.39 -3.65 -14.09
N HIS A 312 -13.51 -3.98 -15.38
CA HIS A 312 -14.17 -3.11 -16.35
C HIS A 312 -15.11 -3.84 -17.31
N ARG A 313 -14.59 -4.83 -18.07
CA ARG A 313 -15.33 -5.55 -19.12
C ARG A 313 -15.91 -6.85 -18.57
N LEU A 314 -16.99 -7.33 -19.18
CA LEU A 314 -17.55 -8.64 -18.86
C LEU A 314 -16.53 -9.75 -19.16
N VAL A 315 -16.25 -10.60 -18.17
CA VAL A 315 -15.46 -11.82 -18.33
C VAL A 315 -16.42 -13.02 -18.35
N VAL A 316 -16.28 -13.90 -19.34
CA VAL A 316 -17.09 -15.12 -19.47
C VAL A 316 -16.20 -16.35 -19.45
N GLY A 317 -16.32 -17.17 -18.41
CA GLY A 317 -15.74 -18.51 -18.35
C GLY A 317 -16.75 -19.54 -18.84
N LEU A 318 -16.40 -20.32 -19.87
CA LEU A 318 -17.24 -21.38 -20.41
C LEU A 318 -16.43 -22.68 -20.55
N GLY A 319 -16.69 -23.66 -19.71
CA GLY A 319 -16.01 -24.97 -19.79
C GLY A 319 -14.52 -24.93 -19.44
N VAL A 320 -14.07 -23.94 -18.66
CA VAL A 320 -12.65 -23.76 -18.30
C VAL A 320 -12.38 -24.22 -16.87
N GLU A 321 -11.16 -24.72 -16.63
CA GLU A 321 -10.78 -25.27 -15.33
C GLU A 321 -9.41 -24.77 -14.89
N ASP A 322 -9.25 -24.56 -13.57
CA ASP A 322 -7.98 -24.21 -12.92
C ASP A 322 -7.28 -22.95 -13.50
N LEU A 323 -8.07 -21.97 -13.96
CA LEU A 323 -7.55 -20.71 -14.51
C LEU A 323 -7.64 -19.54 -13.52
N VAL A 324 -6.65 -18.67 -13.58
CA VAL A 324 -6.70 -17.29 -13.09
C VAL A 324 -6.90 -16.39 -14.30
N VAL A 325 -8.03 -15.68 -14.34
CA VAL A 325 -8.36 -14.66 -15.34
C VAL A 325 -8.58 -13.34 -14.62
N VAL A 326 -7.75 -12.35 -14.93
CA VAL A 326 -7.84 -11.00 -14.34
C VAL A 326 -7.86 -9.99 -15.46
N GLU A 327 -8.97 -9.28 -15.59
CA GLU A 327 -9.14 -8.17 -16.53
C GLU A 327 -9.08 -6.83 -15.81
N THR A 328 -8.16 -5.98 -16.26
CA THR A 328 -8.08 -4.55 -15.92
C THR A 328 -8.46 -3.72 -17.15
N ASP A 329 -8.51 -2.40 -16.99
CA ASP A 329 -8.82 -1.46 -18.07
C ASP A 329 -7.88 -1.59 -19.29
N ASP A 330 -6.61 -1.87 -19.04
CA ASP A 330 -5.51 -1.92 -20.02
C ASP A 330 -4.94 -3.32 -20.29
N VAL A 331 -5.15 -4.32 -19.42
CA VAL A 331 -4.52 -5.65 -19.53
C VAL A 331 -5.49 -6.78 -19.18
N VAL A 332 -5.32 -7.92 -19.84
CA VAL A 332 -5.91 -9.21 -19.44
C VAL A 332 -4.81 -10.21 -19.14
N LEU A 333 -4.79 -10.74 -17.92
CA LEU A 333 -3.99 -11.90 -17.55
C LEU A 333 -4.86 -13.15 -17.62
N VAL A 334 -4.37 -14.16 -18.34
CA VAL A 334 -4.90 -15.53 -18.31
C VAL A 334 -3.74 -16.45 -18.00
N ALA A 335 -3.81 -17.17 -16.89
CA ALA A 335 -2.80 -18.14 -16.49
C ALA A 335 -3.45 -19.36 -15.86
N HIS A 336 -2.81 -20.52 -15.97
CA HIS A 336 -3.17 -21.64 -15.12
C HIS A 336 -2.81 -21.31 -13.65
N ARG A 337 -3.64 -21.71 -12.69
CA ARG A 337 -3.52 -21.32 -11.28
C ARG A 337 -2.19 -21.76 -10.66
N ASP A 338 -1.65 -22.92 -11.06
CA ASP A 338 -0.34 -23.40 -10.59
C ASP A 338 0.84 -22.50 -11.03
N LYS A 339 0.65 -21.63 -12.03
CA LYS A 339 1.65 -20.66 -12.52
C LYS A 339 1.49 -19.26 -11.93
N ALA A 340 0.57 -19.05 -10.98
CA ALA A 340 0.31 -17.72 -10.42
C ALA A 340 1.56 -17.04 -9.82
N GLN A 341 2.52 -17.82 -9.29
CA GLN A 341 3.77 -17.28 -8.75
C GLN A 341 4.74 -16.79 -9.85
N ASP A 342 4.59 -17.27 -11.08
CA ASP A 342 5.46 -16.95 -12.22
C ASP A 342 5.11 -15.61 -12.88
N VAL A 343 4.02 -14.94 -12.45
CA VAL A 343 3.63 -13.61 -12.93
C VAL A 343 4.77 -12.58 -12.83
N LYS A 344 5.61 -12.69 -11.79
CA LYS A 344 6.82 -11.84 -11.64
C LYS A 344 7.75 -11.90 -12.86
N THR A 345 7.83 -13.06 -13.53
CA THR A 345 8.67 -13.26 -14.72
C THR A 345 8.12 -12.49 -15.90
N VAL A 346 6.79 -12.43 -16.05
CA VAL A 346 6.10 -11.65 -17.07
C VAL A 346 6.32 -10.16 -16.86
N VAL A 347 6.19 -9.67 -15.62
CA VAL A 347 6.50 -8.27 -15.27
C VAL A 347 7.93 -7.91 -15.68
N GLY A 348 8.92 -8.76 -15.37
CA GLY A 348 10.30 -8.53 -15.79
C GLY A 348 10.53 -8.56 -17.31
N LEU A 349 9.70 -9.25 -18.09
CA LEU A 349 9.72 -9.17 -19.55
C LEU A 349 9.17 -7.82 -20.04
N LEU A 350 8.06 -7.34 -19.47
CA LEU A 350 7.46 -6.05 -19.80
C LEU A 350 8.40 -4.88 -19.47
N GLU A 351 9.07 -4.93 -18.31
CA GLU A 351 10.05 -3.91 -17.92
C GLU A 351 11.22 -3.83 -18.90
N ARG A 352 11.74 -4.98 -19.35
CA ARG A 352 12.82 -5.03 -20.36
C ARG A 352 12.38 -4.53 -21.72
N ALA A 353 11.10 -4.69 -22.05
CA ALA A 353 10.51 -4.16 -23.28
C ALA A 353 10.15 -2.67 -23.18
N GLY A 354 10.27 -2.05 -22.00
CA GLY A 354 9.83 -0.67 -21.77
C GLY A 354 8.31 -0.49 -21.82
N ALA A 355 7.55 -1.57 -21.64
CA ALA A 355 6.10 -1.55 -21.72
C ALA A 355 5.50 -0.81 -20.50
N PRO A 356 4.64 0.22 -20.70
CA PRO A 356 4.08 1.03 -19.60
C PRO A 356 3.26 0.20 -18.61
N GLU A 357 2.66 -0.89 -19.09
CA GLU A 357 1.92 -1.89 -18.31
C GLU A 357 2.81 -2.70 -17.36
N SER A 358 4.10 -2.37 -17.20
CA SER A 358 4.88 -2.90 -16.07
C SER A 358 4.75 -2.04 -14.81
N ARG A 359 4.50 -0.74 -14.96
CA ARG A 359 4.73 0.26 -13.91
C ARG A 359 3.52 1.10 -13.56
N ALA A 360 2.85 1.63 -14.58
CA ALA A 360 1.85 2.67 -14.40
C ALA A 360 0.45 2.08 -14.43
N HIS A 361 -0.33 2.40 -13.40
CA HIS A 361 -1.77 2.25 -13.42
C HIS A 361 -2.39 3.43 -14.16
N ARG A 362 -3.41 3.19 -14.98
CA ARG A 362 -4.04 4.21 -15.83
C ARG A 362 -4.66 5.36 -15.03
N LYS A 363 -5.20 5.03 -13.86
CA LYS A 363 -5.70 5.98 -12.87
C LYS A 363 -4.61 6.39 -11.88
N ILE A 364 -4.42 7.69 -11.73
CA ILE A 364 -3.38 8.32 -10.92
C ILE A 364 -4.01 9.30 -9.93
N TYR A 365 -3.60 9.22 -8.67
CA TYR A 365 -4.11 10.05 -7.57
C TYR A 365 -3.25 11.31 -7.37
N ARG A 366 -3.93 12.40 -7.02
CA ARG A 366 -3.39 13.74 -6.82
C ARG A 366 -4.03 14.36 -5.58
N PRO A 367 -3.42 15.39 -4.96
CA PRO A 367 -3.97 15.95 -3.73
C PRO A 367 -5.32 16.67 -3.93
N TRP A 368 -5.64 17.02 -5.17
CA TRP A 368 -6.94 17.58 -5.54
C TRP A 368 -7.97 16.54 -6.00
N GLY A 369 -7.60 15.24 -6.11
CA GLY A 369 -8.47 14.19 -6.64
C GLY A 369 -7.71 13.14 -7.44
N SER A 370 -8.10 12.89 -8.70
CA SER A 370 -7.43 11.90 -9.56
C SER A 370 -7.63 12.18 -11.04
N TYR A 371 -6.81 11.57 -11.89
CA TYR A 371 -7.09 11.47 -13.33
C TYR A 371 -6.89 10.06 -13.85
N ASP A 372 -7.54 9.74 -14.96
CA ASP A 372 -7.52 8.46 -15.64
C ASP A 372 -7.30 8.68 -17.15
N GLY A 373 -6.28 8.04 -17.71
CA GLY A 373 -5.98 8.02 -19.14
C GLY A 373 -6.97 7.21 -19.98
N VAL A 374 -8.18 7.76 -20.20
CA VAL A 374 -8.96 7.67 -21.45
C VAL A 374 -8.51 6.69 -22.55
N VAL A 375 -7.84 7.33 -23.50
CA VAL A 375 -7.36 6.83 -24.78
C VAL A 375 -6.30 7.83 -25.24
N GLU A 376 -5.29 7.32 -25.92
CA GLU A 376 -4.18 8.11 -26.47
C GLU A 376 -4.01 7.78 -27.95
N GLY A 377 -3.71 8.82 -28.73
CA GLY A 377 -3.28 8.73 -30.12
C GLY A 377 -2.03 9.58 -30.34
N GLU A 378 -1.48 9.56 -31.55
CA GLU A 378 -0.18 10.19 -31.86
C GLU A 378 -0.09 11.68 -31.51
N ARG A 379 -1.21 12.41 -31.54
CA ARG A 379 -1.27 13.87 -31.37
C ARG A 379 -2.36 14.35 -30.43
N TRP A 380 -3.03 13.44 -29.75
CA TRP A 380 -4.12 13.76 -28.84
C TRP A 380 -4.23 12.69 -27.75
N GLN A 381 -4.67 13.10 -26.56
CA GLN A 381 -5.02 12.17 -25.50
C GLN A 381 -6.28 12.65 -24.78
N VAL A 382 -7.05 11.72 -24.25
CA VAL A 382 -8.22 12.01 -23.43
C VAL A 382 -7.94 11.60 -22.00
N LYS A 383 -8.26 12.46 -21.05
CA LYS A 383 -8.20 12.16 -19.63
C LYS A 383 -9.58 12.39 -19.00
N LYS A 384 -9.96 11.50 -18.09
CA LYS A 384 -11.05 11.77 -17.16
C LYS A 384 -10.43 12.28 -15.87
N ILE A 385 -10.75 13.50 -15.46
CA ILE A 385 -10.22 14.11 -14.24
C ILE A 385 -11.36 14.26 -13.23
N MET A 386 -11.09 13.90 -11.98
CA MET A 386 -11.98 14.10 -10.85
C MET A 386 -11.33 15.07 -9.86
N VAL A 387 -12.04 16.14 -9.50
CA VAL A 387 -11.59 17.13 -8.52
C VAL A 387 -12.50 17.12 -7.30
N ASN A 388 -11.91 16.86 -6.13
CA ASN A 388 -12.60 16.80 -4.85
C ASN A 388 -13.22 18.16 -4.48
N PRO A 389 -14.31 18.17 -3.68
CA PRO A 389 -14.89 19.40 -3.13
C PRO A 389 -13.85 20.33 -2.50
N GLY A 390 -13.87 21.62 -2.85
CA GLY A 390 -12.95 22.64 -2.33
C GLY A 390 -11.51 22.56 -2.86
N ALA A 391 -11.16 21.53 -3.64
CA ALA A 391 -9.82 21.38 -4.20
C ALA A 391 -9.64 22.10 -5.54
N SER A 392 -8.39 22.28 -5.96
CA SER A 392 -8.07 22.87 -7.26
C SER A 392 -6.84 22.23 -7.87
N LEU A 393 -6.73 22.28 -9.19
CA LEU A 393 -5.46 22.02 -9.87
C LEU A 393 -4.46 23.15 -9.54
N SER A 394 -3.17 22.91 -9.81
CA SER A 394 -2.17 23.98 -9.76
C SER A 394 -2.45 25.00 -10.86
N LEU A 395 -2.06 26.26 -10.65
CA LEU A 395 -2.05 27.21 -11.75
C LEU A 395 -0.92 26.81 -12.68
N GLN A 396 -1.26 26.45 -13.91
CA GLN A 396 -0.33 25.82 -14.83
C GLN A 396 -0.45 26.38 -16.25
N MET A 397 0.51 26.02 -17.09
CA MET A 397 0.55 26.33 -18.51
C MET A 397 1.30 25.21 -19.24
N HIS A 398 0.95 25.03 -20.52
CA HIS A 398 1.60 24.09 -21.42
C HIS A 398 2.13 24.82 -22.66
N HIS A 399 3.35 24.49 -23.11
CA HIS A 399 3.94 25.11 -24.29
C HIS A 399 3.57 24.40 -25.59
N HIS A 400 3.20 23.13 -25.55
CA HIS A 400 3.11 22.30 -26.76
C HIS A 400 1.73 21.69 -27.01
N ARG A 401 0.77 21.93 -26.12
CA ARG A 401 -0.62 21.45 -26.25
C ARG A 401 -1.65 22.51 -25.89
N ALA A 402 -2.81 22.37 -26.52
CA ALA A 402 -4.06 22.99 -26.10
C ALA A 402 -4.95 21.92 -25.46
N GLU A 403 -5.95 22.36 -24.70
CA GLU A 403 -6.85 21.46 -23.98
C GLU A 403 -8.31 21.89 -24.20
N HIS A 404 -9.20 20.91 -24.26
CA HIS A 404 -10.64 21.13 -24.27
C HIS A 404 -11.24 20.40 -23.08
N TRP A 405 -11.88 21.14 -22.19
CA TRP A 405 -12.45 20.60 -20.96
C TRP A 405 -13.96 20.58 -21.07
N VAL A 406 -14.56 19.42 -20.82
CA VAL A 406 -16.02 19.24 -20.72
C VAL A 406 -16.35 18.79 -19.32
N VAL A 407 -17.15 19.57 -18.58
CA VAL A 407 -17.61 19.16 -17.25
C VAL A 407 -18.77 18.19 -17.43
N VAL A 408 -18.60 16.95 -16.98
CA VAL A 408 -19.63 15.90 -17.09
C VAL A 408 -20.42 15.71 -15.80
N LYS A 409 -19.90 16.22 -14.67
CA LYS A 409 -20.58 16.21 -13.37
C LYS A 409 -20.12 17.37 -12.50
N GLY A 410 -21.06 17.99 -11.78
CA GLY A 410 -20.80 19.12 -10.89
C GLY A 410 -20.56 20.44 -11.61
N THR A 411 -19.96 21.40 -10.90
CA THR A 411 -19.67 22.74 -11.42
C THR A 411 -18.24 23.12 -11.07
N ALA A 412 -17.46 23.53 -12.06
CA ALA A 412 -16.09 23.98 -11.91
C ALA A 412 -15.99 25.51 -12.02
N VAL A 413 -15.03 26.11 -11.32
CA VAL A 413 -14.50 27.43 -11.65
C VAL A 413 -13.25 27.21 -12.49
N VAL A 414 -13.26 27.72 -13.72
CA VAL A 414 -12.09 27.72 -14.60
C VAL A 414 -11.49 29.11 -14.63
N GLU A 415 -10.22 29.20 -14.24
CA GLU A 415 -9.39 30.38 -14.40
C GLU A 415 -8.56 30.25 -15.66
N LYS A 416 -8.53 31.30 -16.49
CA LYS A 416 -7.79 31.38 -17.76
C LYS A 416 -7.28 32.80 -17.95
N ASP A 417 -5.95 32.95 -17.95
CA ASP A 417 -5.24 34.23 -18.01
C ASP A 417 -5.80 35.31 -17.05
N GLY A 418 -6.13 34.87 -15.83
CA GLY A 418 -6.66 35.72 -14.76
C GLY A 418 -8.16 35.98 -14.81
N GLN A 419 -8.88 35.51 -15.84
CA GLN A 419 -10.34 35.56 -15.89
C GLN A 419 -10.94 34.27 -15.36
N GLN A 420 -12.00 34.36 -14.54
CA GLN A 420 -12.70 33.20 -13.99
C GLN A 420 -14.09 33.06 -14.60
N GLU A 421 -14.43 31.83 -14.99
CA GLU A 421 -15.76 31.45 -15.45
C GLU A 421 -16.27 30.21 -14.71
N LEU A 422 -17.59 30.14 -14.47
CA LEU A 422 -18.24 28.93 -13.96
C LEU A 422 -18.62 28.04 -15.15
N VAL A 423 -18.20 26.78 -15.11
CA VAL A 423 -18.51 25.76 -16.12
C VAL A 423 -19.26 24.62 -15.42
N GLY A 424 -20.54 24.49 -15.72
CA GLY A 424 -21.43 23.45 -15.19
C GLY A 424 -21.50 22.20 -16.06
N GLU A 425 -22.30 21.24 -15.64
CA GLU A 425 -22.53 19.99 -16.38
C GLU A 425 -22.93 20.23 -17.84
N ASN A 426 -22.33 19.45 -18.73
CA ASN A 426 -22.47 19.54 -20.18
C ASN A 426 -22.02 20.88 -20.80
N GLN A 427 -21.34 21.73 -20.04
CA GLN A 427 -20.64 22.90 -20.58
C GLN A 427 -19.16 22.58 -20.79
N SER A 428 -18.50 23.38 -21.62
CA SER A 428 -17.11 23.17 -21.96
C SER A 428 -16.34 24.48 -22.11
N THR A 429 -15.03 24.40 -21.97
CA THR A 429 -14.13 25.52 -22.21
C THR A 429 -12.89 25.04 -22.95
N TYR A 430 -12.35 25.92 -23.79
CA TYR A 430 -11.10 25.71 -24.51
C TYR A 430 -9.97 26.45 -23.78
N ILE A 431 -8.85 25.76 -23.60
CA ILE A 431 -7.62 26.25 -23.00
C ILE A 431 -6.57 26.37 -24.12
N PRO A 432 -6.27 27.60 -24.58
CA PRO A 432 -5.26 27.82 -25.60
C PRO A 432 -3.86 27.43 -25.11
N LEU A 433 -3.00 27.04 -26.06
CA LEU A 433 -1.58 26.83 -25.82
C LEU A 433 -0.92 28.11 -25.28
N GLY A 434 -0.10 27.96 -24.24
CA GLY A 434 0.56 29.08 -23.55
C GLY A 434 -0.34 29.88 -22.59
N SER A 435 -1.63 29.53 -22.47
CA SER A 435 -2.53 30.18 -21.51
C SER A 435 -2.29 29.66 -20.09
N ARG A 436 -2.25 30.57 -19.12
CA ARG A 436 -2.22 30.19 -17.70
C ARG A 436 -3.61 29.82 -17.25
N HIS A 437 -3.79 28.62 -16.73
CA HIS A 437 -5.10 28.10 -16.42
C HIS A 437 -5.13 27.25 -15.14
N ARG A 438 -6.31 27.19 -14.52
CA ARG A 438 -6.59 26.38 -13.32
C ARG A 438 -8.05 25.97 -13.31
N LEU A 439 -8.32 24.73 -12.90
CA LEU A 439 -9.66 24.29 -12.55
C LEU A 439 -9.81 24.15 -11.03
N SER A 440 -10.89 24.69 -10.48
CA SER A 440 -11.23 24.59 -9.06
C SER A 440 -12.64 24.04 -8.88
N ASN A 441 -12.86 23.23 -7.86
CA ASN A 441 -14.19 22.76 -7.47
C ASN A 441 -14.72 23.60 -6.28
N PRO A 442 -15.59 24.59 -6.52
CA PRO A 442 -16.21 25.38 -5.44
C PRO A 442 -17.34 24.62 -4.70
N GLY A 443 -17.74 23.46 -5.20
CA GLY A 443 -18.91 22.73 -4.76
C GLY A 443 -18.68 21.82 -3.56
N LYS A 444 -19.74 21.08 -3.22
CA LYS A 444 -19.76 20.06 -2.16
C LYS A 444 -19.75 18.62 -2.68
N ILE A 445 -19.80 18.45 -4.00
CA ILE A 445 -19.68 17.15 -4.68
C ILE A 445 -18.45 17.16 -5.58
N PRO A 446 -17.85 16.00 -5.87
CA PRO A 446 -16.77 15.92 -6.84
C PRO A 446 -17.18 16.46 -8.21
N VAL A 447 -16.29 17.22 -8.84
CA VAL A 447 -16.38 17.60 -10.25
C VAL A 447 -15.71 16.50 -11.06
N GLU A 448 -16.38 16.03 -12.11
CA GLU A 448 -15.77 15.16 -13.12
C GLU A 448 -15.69 15.93 -14.44
N LEU A 449 -14.51 15.95 -15.05
CA LEU A 449 -14.29 16.52 -16.37
C LEU A 449 -13.65 15.52 -17.33
N ILE A 450 -13.96 15.68 -18.61
CA ILE A 450 -13.23 15.07 -19.72
C ILE A 450 -12.34 16.14 -20.30
N GLU A 451 -11.04 15.88 -20.25
CA GLU A 451 -10.00 16.70 -20.87
C GLU A 451 -9.55 16.05 -22.16
N VAL A 452 -9.66 16.76 -23.26
CA VAL A 452 -9.05 16.39 -24.54
C VAL A 452 -7.83 17.26 -24.75
N GLN A 453 -6.65 16.67 -24.72
CA GLN A 453 -5.41 17.36 -25.03
C GLN A 453 -5.07 17.16 -26.50
N SER A 454 -4.56 18.20 -27.17
CA SER A 454 -4.16 18.14 -28.57
C SER A 454 -2.90 18.97 -28.80
N GLY A 455 -1.87 18.38 -29.38
CA GLY A 455 -0.56 19.02 -29.48
C GLY A 455 0.48 18.21 -30.23
N ALA A 456 1.68 18.79 -30.36
CA ALA A 456 2.85 18.08 -30.89
C ALA A 456 3.58 17.27 -29.79
N TYR A 457 3.32 17.60 -28.53
CA TYR A 457 3.89 16.93 -27.35
C TYR A 457 2.88 16.95 -26.20
N LEU A 458 2.70 15.81 -25.53
CA LEU A 458 1.64 15.59 -24.54
C LEU A 458 2.17 15.14 -23.16
N GLY A 459 3.50 15.15 -22.98
CA GLY A 459 4.15 14.76 -21.73
C GLY A 459 3.74 15.64 -20.53
N GLU A 460 3.86 15.09 -19.32
CA GLU A 460 3.59 15.85 -18.08
C GLU A 460 4.74 16.79 -17.67
N ASP A 461 5.87 16.71 -18.35
CA ASP A 461 7.03 17.60 -18.24
C ASP A 461 6.86 18.92 -19.03
N ASP A 462 5.85 19.02 -19.92
CA ASP A 462 5.42 20.29 -20.54
C ASP A 462 4.64 21.19 -19.55
N ILE A 463 4.46 20.76 -18.30
CA ILE A 463 3.66 21.48 -17.31
C ILE A 463 4.53 22.49 -16.55
N VAL A 464 4.35 23.78 -16.83
CA VAL A 464 4.93 24.86 -16.03
C VAL A 464 3.95 25.23 -14.92
N ARG A 465 4.39 25.14 -13.64
CA ARG A 465 3.57 25.45 -12.46
C ARG A 465 3.93 26.81 -11.88
N PHE A 466 2.94 27.67 -11.68
CA PHE A 466 3.13 29.03 -11.12
C PHE A 466 2.71 29.11 -9.65
N GLU A 467 1.61 28.44 -9.31
CA GLU A 467 1.10 28.38 -7.95
C GLU A 467 0.61 26.97 -7.67
N ASP A 468 1.34 26.26 -6.81
CA ASP A 468 0.93 24.96 -6.31
C ASP A 468 0.77 25.00 -4.79
N ARG A 469 -0.47 24.88 -4.33
CA ARG A 469 -0.79 24.78 -2.89
C ARG A 469 -0.48 23.40 -2.29
N TYR A 470 0.17 22.52 -3.06
CA TYR A 470 0.43 21.13 -2.73
C TYR A 470 1.91 20.71 -2.90
N GLY A 471 2.84 21.68 -2.91
CA GLY A 471 4.27 21.42 -2.80
C GLY A 471 4.96 20.79 -4.01
N ARG A 472 4.37 20.80 -5.21
CA ARG A 472 4.96 20.27 -6.47
C ARG A 472 5.57 21.36 -7.36
N SER A 473 5.78 22.55 -6.82
CA SER A 473 6.48 23.61 -7.54
C SER A 473 7.99 23.34 -7.52
N ASP A 474 8.56 22.97 -8.67
CA ASP A 474 10.00 23.06 -8.91
C ASP A 474 10.41 24.54 -9.04
N ALA A 475 10.36 25.28 -7.93
CA ALA A 475 10.95 26.61 -7.88
C ALA A 475 12.46 26.44 -7.71
N VAL A 476 13.14 26.14 -8.81
CA VAL A 476 14.57 26.44 -8.96
C VAL A 476 14.71 27.95 -8.81
N LEU A 477 15.02 28.40 -7.60
CA LEU A 477 15.61 29.70 -7.34
C LEU A 477 17.01 29.73 -7.96
N LYS A 478 17.08 29.86 -9.29
CA LYS A 478 18.23 30.49 -9.94
C LYS A 478 18.05 31.99 -9.81
N GLY A 479 18.47 32.52 -8.67
CA GLY A 479 18.63 33.95 -8.47
C GLY A 479 19.81 34.48 -9.29
N ALA A 480 19.56 35.63 -9.94
CA ALA A 480 20.47 36.67 -10.42
C ALA A 480 21.75 36.27 -11.17
#